data_AF-A0A2G8JIK3-F1
#
_entry.id   AF-A0A2G8JIK3-F1
#
_cell.length_a   1.000
_cell.length_b   1.000
_cell.length_c   1.000
_cell.angle_alpha   90.00
_cell.angle_beta   90.00
_cell.angle_gamma   90.00
#
_symmetry.space_group_name_H-M   'P 1'
#
loop_
_entity.id
_entity.type
_entity.pdbx_description
1 polymer ?
#
loop_
_entity_poly.entity_id
_entity_poly.type
_entity_poly.pdbx_seq_one_letter_code
_entity_poly.pdbx_strand_id
1 'polypeptide(L)'
;MFYMHSDQLYHIAYIIIKSANSPRPGQWILERSRDYGDTYEAWQYFAESESECQEIFGMESITDIINDDDVICTSDYSDIVPLEDGEIVVSLVNDRPGADNFSYSETLQEWTKATNIRLRLLRTNTLLGHLMGLARQDPTVTRRYYYSIKDISIGGRCVCNGHADTCDTPGPDDRLICTCSHNTCGSECEICCPGFVQKKWKPATLEDSNECEPCNCHEHSSDCYYDEEVSRNRLSLDISGRYDGGGVCIDCQHNTAGVNCELCEDGYYRLGNQALESPSVCEACDCDPYFSTGNCAPITGQCECRPRFTGPDCGECNEGYYDFPTCK
;
A
#
# COMPACT_ATOMS: atom_id res chain seq x y z
N MET A 1 -7.94 -30.16 12.65
CA MET A 1 -7.88 -28.78 12.13
C MET A 1 -6.42 -28.51 11.80
N PHE A 2 -6.13 -28.02 10.60
CA PHE A 2 -4.77 -27.70 10.16
C PHE A 2 -4.64 -26.18 10.05
N TYR A 3 -3.50 -25.65 10.47
CA TYR A 3 -3.19 -24.22 10.43
C TYR A 3 -1.89 -24.02 9.68
N MET A 4 -1.90 -23.06 8.77
CA MET A 4 -0.70 -22.52 8.17
C MET A 4 -0.60 -21.05 8.57
N HIS A 5 0.56 -20.67 9.08
CA HIS A 5 0.87 -19.32 9.52
C HIS A 5 1.89 -18.72 8.57
N SER A 6 1.59 -17.53 8.09
CA SER A 6 2.53 -16.66 7.40
C SER A 6 2.74 -15.40 8.22
N ASP A 7 4.00 -14.99 8.30
CA ASP A 7 4.42 -13.74 8.92
C ASP A 7 4.17 -12.51 8.04
N GLN A 8 3.73 -12.74 6.78
CA GLN A 8 3.43 -11.70 5.80
C GLN A 8 2.07 -11.94 5.13
N LEU A 9 1.47 -10.87 4.61
CA LEU A 9 0.25 -10.91 3.81
C LEU A 9 0.54 -11.39 2.37
N TYR A 10 -0.24 -12.36 1.90
CA TYR A 10 -0.15 -12.90 0.54
C TYR A 10 -1.47 -12.76 -0.20
N HIS A 11 -1.40 -12.58 -1.52
CA HIS A 11 -2.49 -12.92 -2.42
C HIS A 11 -2.41 -14.41 -2.74
N ILE A 12 -3.40 -15.17 -2.27
CA ILE A 12 -3.52 -16.61 -2.50
C ILE A 12 -4.35 -16.83 -3.76
N ALA A 13 -3.75 -17.50 -4.75
CA ALA A 13 -4.40 -17.80 -6.02
C ALA A 13 -5.13 -19.16 -5.96
N TYR A 14 -4.48 -20.16 -5.37
CA TYR A 14 -5.03 -21.51 -5.26
C TYR A 14 -4.44 -22.30 -4.10
N ILE A 15 -5.17 -23.32 -3.68
CA ILE A 15 -4.76 -24.28 -2.65
C ILE A 15 -5.01 -25.68 -3.20
N ILE A 16 -3.97 -26.52 -3.15
CA ILE A 16 -4.03 -27.92 -3.55
C ILE A 16 -3.79 -28.78 -2.32
N ILE A 17 -4.71 -29.68 -2.02
CA ILE A 17 -4.62 -30.61 -0.90
C ILE A 17 -4.59 -32.02 -1.47
N LYS A 18 -3.57 -32.80 -1.11
CA LYS A 18 -3.44 -34.21 -1.51
C LYS A 18 -3.57 -35.11 -0.31
N SER A 19 -4.63 -35.90 -0.30
CA SER A 19 -4.78 -37.00 0.65
C SER A 19 -3.71 -38.06 0.43
N ALA A 20 -3.38 -38.81 1.47
CA ALA A 20 -2.49 -39.95 1.42
C ALA A 20 -3.31 -41.25 1.39
N ASN A 21 -3.16 -42.10 2.41
CA ASN A 21 -3.89 -43.35 2.60
C ASN A 21 -5.29 -43.16 3.21
N SER A 22 -5.99 -42.08 2.86
CA SER A 22 -7.38 -41.85 3.26
C SER A 22 -8.18 -41.19 2.13
N PRO A 23 -9.51 -41.34 2.11
CA PRO A 23 -10.36 -40.55 1.22
C PRO A 23 -10.23 -39.05 1.51
N ARG A 24 -10.75 -38.23 0.59
CA ARG A 24 -10.93 -36.79 0.84
C ARG A 24 -11.95 -36.56 1.97
N PRO A 25 -11.84 -35.43 2.69
CA PRO A 25 -12.85 -35.06 3.69
C PRO A 25 -14.21 -34.91 3.02
N GLY A 26 -15.27 -35.45 3.65
CA GLY A 26 -16.63 -35.32 3.11
C GLY A 26 -17.24 -33.95 3.44
N GLN A 27 -16.94 -33.42 4.63
CA GLN A 27 -17.40 -32.09 5.05
C GLN A 27 -16.28 -31.32 5.71
N TRP A 28 -16.01 -30.12 5.20
CA TRP A 28 -14.96 -29.26 5.72
C TRP A 28 -15.13 -27.81 5.26
N ILE A 29 -14.38 -26.93 5.90
CA ILE A 29 -14.38 -25.49 5.60
C ILE A 29 -12.94 -25.07 5.35
N LEU A 30 -12.75 -24.30 4.28
CA LEU A 30 -11.54 -23.56 4.02
C LEU A 30 -11.72 -22.14 4.57
N GLU A 31 -10.90 -21.77 5.55
CA GLU A 31 -10.97 -20.48 6.23
C GLU A 31 -9.63 -19.74 6.08
N ARG A 32 -9.69 -18.41 6.13
CA ARG A 32 -8.53 -17.53 6.12
C ARG A 32 -8.57 -16.54 7.27
N SER A 33 -7.41 -16.01 7.62
CA SER A 33 -7.25 -14.84 8.47
C SER A 33 -6.45 -13.79 7.71
N ARG A 34 -6.76 -12.52 7.98
CA ARG A 34 -6.02 -11.35 7.49
C ARG A 34 -5.28 -10.62 8.61
N ASP A 35 -5.54 -11.00 9.85
CA ASP A 35 -5.09 -10.35 11.08
C ASP A 35 -4.24 -11.33 11.91
N TYR A 36 -3.35 -12.06 11.24
CA TYR A 36 -2.35 -12.93 11.83
C TYR A 36 -2.91 -14.06 12.72
N GLY A 37 -4.15 -14.47 12.45
CA GLY A 37 -4.83 -15.57 13.13
C GLY A 37 -5.79 -15.14 14.25
N ASP A 38 -6.01 -13.84 14.46
CA ASP A 38 -6.94 -13.35 15.48
C ASP A 38 -8.41 -13.66 15.10
N THR A 39 -8.79 -13.41 13.85
CA THR A 39 -10.11 -13.73 13.30
C THR A 39 -10.01 -14.60 12.06
N TYR A 40 -11.07 -15.36 11.80
CA TYR A 40 -11.15 -16.25 10.65
C TYR A 40 -12.48 -16.11 9.94
N GLU A 41 -12.40 -15.99 8.62
CA GLU A 41 -13.53 -15.95 7.71
C GLU A 41 -13.47 -17.15 6.76
N ALA A 42 -14.62 -17.64 6.31
CA ALA A 42 -14.67 -18.73 5.35
C ALA A 42 -14.41 -18.23 3.94
N TRP A 43 -13.49 -18.88 3.23
CA TRP A 43 -13.38 -18.74 1.78
C TRP A 43 -14.38 -19.65 1.06
N GLN A 44 -14.52 -20.89 1.52
CA GLN A 44 -15.32 -21.89 0.84
C GLN A 44 -15.74 -23.02 1.78
N TYR A 45 -16.91 -23.57 1.52
CA TYR A 45 -17.48 -24.71 2.22
C TYR A 45 -17.58 -25.92 1.30
N PHE A 46 -17.43 -27.10 1.88
CA PHE A 46 -17.46 -28.37 1.16
C PHE A 46 -18.37 -29.35 1.88
N ALA A 47 -19.28 -29.98 1.13
CA ALA A 47 -20.25 -30.95 1.63
C ALA A 47 -20.40 -32.13 0.66
N GLU A 48 -20.98 -33.26 1.09
CA GLU A 48 -21.10 -34.44 0.21
C GLU A 48 -22.20 -34.26 -0.86
N SER A 49 -23.13 -33.32 -0.65
CA SER A 49 -24.19 -33.00 -1.62
C SER A 49 -24.69 -31.56 -1.45
N GLU A 50 -25.35 -31.03 -2.48
CA GLU A 50 -25.94 -29.70 -2.46
C GLU A 50 -26.97 -29.52 -1.32
N SER A 51 -27.74 -30.56 -1.00
CA SER A 51 -28.69 -30.50 0.12
C SER A 51 -28.00 -30.40 1.48
N GLU A 52 -26.83 -31.04 1.63
CA GLU A 52 -26.06 -30.94 2.87
C GLU A 52 -25.47 -29.53 3.09
N CYS A 53 -25.18 -28.78 2.03
CA CYS A 53 -24.76 -27.39 2.15
C CYS A 53 -25.79 -26.56 2.94
N GLN A 54 -27.07 -26.72 2.63
CA GLN A 54 -28.15 -26.01 3.31
C GLN A 54 -28.37 -26.54 4.73
N GLU A 55 -28.35 -27.87 4.93
CA GLU A 55 -28.62 -28.47 6.24
C GLU A 55 -27.53 -28.16 7.28
N ILE A 56 -26.26 -28.09 6.84
CA ILE A 56 -25.11 -28.00 7.74
C ILE A 56 -24.60 -26.56 7.85
N PHE A 57 -24.51 -25.86 6.72
CA PHE A 57 -23.95 -24.52 6.66
C PHE A 57 -25.02 -23.43 6.52
N GLY A 58 -26.28 -23.81 6.30
CA GLY A 58 -27.38 -22.85 6.14
C GLY A 58 -27.29 -22.03 4.85
N MET A 59 -26.52 -22.51 3.86
CA MET A 59 -26.31 -21.82 2.59
C MET A 59 -26.85 -22.65 1.43
N GLU A 60 -27.45 -21.98 0.47
CA GLU A 60 -27.76 -22.61 -0.82
C GLU A 60 -26.44 -22.96 -1.52
N SER A 61 -26.42 -24.11 -2.22
CA SER A 61 -25.27 -24.48 -3.04
C SER A 61 -25.18 -23.49 -4.20
N ILE A 62 -24.20 -22.59 -4.14
CA ILE A 62 -23.93 -21.62 -5.21
C ILE A 62 -22.85 -22.24 -6.11
N THR A 63 -23.24 -22.69 -7.29
CA THR A 63 -22.29 -23.13 -8.32
C THR A 63 -21.69 -21.97 -9.10
N ASP A 64 -22.43 -20.86 -9.21
CA ASP A 64 -22.08 -19.74 -10.07
C ASP A 64 -21.64 -18.55 -9.24
N ILE A 65 -20.37 -18.13 -9.37
CA ILE A 65 -19.82 -16.97 -8.69
C ILE A 65 -20.27 -15.70 -9.42
N ILE A 66 -21.00 -14.83 -8.73
CA ILE A 66 -21.54 -13.57 -9.30
C ILE A 66 -20.62 -12.40 -8.93
N ASN A 67 -20.13 -12.37 -7.70
CA ASN A 67 -19.24 -11.34 -7.16
C ASN A 67 -17.89 -11.92 -6.76
N ASP A 68 -16.84 -11.08 -6.81
CA ASP A 68 -15.47 -11.46 -6.47
C ASP A 68 -15.29 -11.94 -5.02
N ASP A 69 -16.21 -11.61 -4.12
CA ASP A 69 -16.20 -11.96 -2.69
C ASP A 69 -17.27 -13.00 -2.31
N ASP A 70 -17.97 -13.60 -3.28
CA ASP A 70 -18.96 -14.63 -2.98
C ASP A 70 -18.30 -15.83 -2.30
N VAL A 71 -18.86 -16.23 -1.16
CA VAL A 71 -18.50 -17.43 -0.42
C VAL A 71 -19.43 -18.56 -0.87
N ILE A 72 -18.87 -19.63 -1.44
CA ILE A 72 -19.66 -20.72 -2.01
C ILE A 72 -19.61 -21.99 -1.14
N CYS A 73 -20.61 -22.86 -1.34
CA CYS A 73 -20.58 -24.24 -0.89
C CYS A 73 -20.66 -25.16 -2.11
N THR A 74 -19.71 -26.07 -2.25
CA THR A 74 -19.66 -27.03 -3.37
C THR A 74 -19.60 -28.47 -2.85
N SER A 75 -20.13 -29.40 -3.65
CA SER A 75 -19.88 -30.84 -3.48
C SER A 75 -18.67 -31.35 -4.28
N ASP A 76 -18.03 -30.48 -5.06
CA ASP A 76 -16.83 -30.84 -5.81
C ASP A 76 -15.74 -31.36 -4.87
N TYR A 77 -15.08 -32.42 -5.31
CA TYR A 77 -14.02 -33.12 -4.56
C TYR A 77 -14.44 -33.70 -3.20
N SER A 78 -15.74 -33.70 -2.85
CA SER A 78 -16.26 -34.30 -1.62
C SER A 78 -16.66 -35.77 -1.80
N ASP A 79 -16.62 -36.28 -3.03
CA ASP A 79 -16.84 -37.70 -3.34
C ASP A 79 -15.81 -38.62 -2.67
N ILE A 80 -16.28 -39.81 -2.26
CA ILE A 80 -15.47 -40.81 -1.54
C ILE A 80 -14.36 -41.42 -2.41
N VAL A 81 -14.53 -41.41 -3.72
CA VAL A 81 -13.53 -41.89 -4.68
C VAL A 81 -12.68 -40.70 -5.12
N PRO A 82 -11.33 -40.82 -5.10
CA PRO A 82 -10.55 -42.01 -4.75
C PRO A 82 -10.36 -42.19 -3.24
N LEU A 83 -10.18 -43.45 -2.82
CA LEU A 83 -9.99 -43.81 -1.40
C LEU A 83 -8.59 -43.48 -0.88
N GLU A 84 -7.64 -43.24 -1.77
CA GLU A 84 -6.26 -42.85 -1.50
C GLU A 84 -5.82 -41.86 -2.58
N ASP A 85 -4.83 -41.03 -2.27
CA ASP A 85 -4.24 -40.08 -3.22
C ASP A 85 -5.22 -39.10 -3.87
N GLY A 86 -6.36 -38.86 -3.21
CA GLY A 86 -7.35 -37.88 -3.65
C GLY A 86 -6.79 -36.46 -3.62
N GLU A 87 -7.03 -35.73 -4.72
CA GLU A 87 -6.62 -34.34 -4.88
C GLU A 87 -7.84 -33.43 -4.80
N ILE A 88 -7.68 -32.32 -4.10
CA ILE A 88 -8.63 -31.21 -4.01
C ILE A 88 -7.90 -29.99 -4.53
N VAL A 89 -8.47 -29.32 -5.53
CA VAL A 89 -7.95 -28.07 -6.08
C VAL A 89 -8.96 -26.97 -5.85
N VAL A 90 -8.59 -25.98 -5.06
CA VAL A 90 -9.40 -24.81 -4.78
C VAL A 90 -8.75 -23.60 -5.45
N SER A 91 -9.44 -22.99 -6.42
CA SER A 91 -9.03 -21.72 -7.01
C SER A 91 -9.79 -20.58 -6.36
N LEU A 92 -9.08 -19.55 -5.90
CA LEU A 92 -9.68 -18.35 -5.31
C LEU A 92 -9.86 -17.23 -6.34
N VAL A 93 -9.27 -17.38 -7.52
CA VAL A 93 -9.24 -16.35 -8.58
C VAL A 93 -10.06 -16.77 -9.80
N ASN A 94 -9.96 -18.01 -10.25
CA ASN A 94 -10.66 -18.46 -11.45
C ASN A 94 -12.18 -18.36 -11.27
N ASP A 95 -12.88 -18.15 -12.39
CA ASP A 95 -14.35 -18.04 -12.46
C ASP A 95 -14.95 -16.84 -11.72
N ARG A 96 -14.11 -15.97 -11.14
CA ARG A 96 -14.52 -14.70 -10.54
C ARG A 96 -14.47 -13.55 -11.57
N PRO A 97 -15.42 -12.60 -11.56
CA PRO A 97 -15.47 -11.50 -12.54
C PRO A 97 -14.18 -10.68 -12.67
N GLY A 98 -13.47 -10.47 -11.57
CA GLY A 98 -12.23 -9.71 -11.51
C GLY A 98 -10.99 -10.46 -11.97
N ALA A 99 -11.09 -11.75 -12.32
CA ALA A 99 -9.95 -12.60 -12.67
C ALA A 99 -9.14 -12.05 -13.85
N ASP A 100 -9.83 -11.62 -14.91
CA ASP A 100 -9.21 -11.04 -16.11
C ASP A 100 -8.57 -9.67 -15.84
N ASN A 101 -8.93 -9.02 -14.73
CA ASN A 101 -8.47 -7.68 -14.41
C ASN A 101 -8.08 -7.51 -12.93
N PHE A 102 -7.32 -8.47 -12.41
CA PHE A 102 -6.97 -8.54 -10.99
C PHE A 102 -6.37 -7.23 -10.44
N SER A 103 -5.52 -6.56 -11.22
CA SER A 103 -4.84 -5.31 -10.80
C SER A 103 -5.79 -4.16 -10.48
N TYR A 104 -7.01 -4.16 -11.01
CA TYR A 104 -8.01 -3.12 -10.76
C TYR A 104 -9.23 -3.62 -9.97
N SER A 105 -9.38 -4.93 -9.76
CA SER A 105 -10.42 -5.46 -8.88
C SER A 105 -9.96 -5.40 -7.42
N GLU A 106 -10.32 -4.31 -6.74
CA GLU A 106 -10.10 -4.15 -5.31
C GLU A 106 -10.76 -5.28 -4.51
N THR A 107 -11.99 -5.65 -4.86
CA THR A 107 -12.73 -6.74 -4.19
C THR A 107 -11.99 -8.07 -4.30
N LEU A 108 -11.46 -8.43 -5.47
CA LEU A 108 -10.74 -9.69 -5.65
C LEU A 108 -9.37 -9.69 -4.98
N GLN A 109 -8.68 -8.55 -4.99
CA GLN A 109 -7.44 -8.36 -4.24
C GLN A 109 -7.69 -8.57 -2.73
N GLU A 110 -8.74 -7.96 -2.19
CA GLU A 110 -9.14 -8.11 -0.80
C GLU A 110 -9.61 -9.52 -0.45
N TRP A 111 -10.29 -10.20 -1.37
CA TRP A 111 -10.74 -11.59 -1.23
C TRP A 111 -9.56 -12.57 -1.11
N THR A 112 -8.53 -12.41 -1.96
CA THR A 112 -7.37 -13.32 -2.02
C THR A 112 -6.34 -13.08 -0.91
N LYS A 113 -6.39 -11.95 -0.21
CA LYS A 113 -5.48 -11.60 0.88
C LYS A 113 -5.61 -12.57 2.07
N ALA A 114 -4.49 -13.14 2.51
CA ALA A 114 -4.42 -13.91 3.76
C ALA A 114 -3.03 -13.91 4.39
N THR A 115 -3.01 -13.97 5.71
CA THR A 115 -1.83 -14.25 6.56
C THR A 115 -1.88 -15.67 7.10
N ASN A 116 -3.06 -16.18 7.45
CA ASN A 116 -3.20 -17.56 7.90
C ASN A 116 -4.30 -18.28 7.12
N ILE A 117 -4.10 -19.58 6.93
CA ILE A 117 -5.04 -20.46 6.25
C ILE A 117 -5.37 -21.62 7.17
N ARG A 118 -6.65 -21.94 7.28
CA ARG A 118 -7.17 -22.94 8.21
C ARG A 118 -8.07 -23.93 7.49
N LEU A 119 -7.73 -25.22 7.61
CA LEU A 119 -8.55 -26.32 7.13
C LEU A 119 -9.33 -26.92 8.30
N ARG A 120 -10.64 -26.71 8.31
CA ARG A 120 -11.55 -27.20 9.36
C ARG A 120 -12.31 -28.43 8.88
N LEU A 121 -11.70 -29.59 9.11
CA LEU A 121 -12.27 -30.90 8.76
C LEU A 121 -13.34 -31.29 9.79
N LEU A 122 -14.59 -31.43 9.33
CA LEU A 122 -15.75 -31.70 10.18
C LEU A 122 -16.14 -33.17 10.17
N ARG A 123 -16.24 -33.78 8.98
CA ARG A 123 -16.69 -35.17 8.81
C ARG A 123 -15.87 -35.91 7.74
N THR A 124 -15.47 -37.13 8.08
CA THR A 124 -14.85 -38.08 7.15
C THR A 124 -15.90 -38.62 6.20
N ASN A 125 -15.56 -38.82 4.93
CA ASN A 125 -16.46 -39.49 4.01
C ASN A 125 -16.56 -41.00 4.37
N THR A 126 -17.77 -41.56 4.34
CA THR A 126 -18.04 -42.94 4.76
C THR A 126 -18.87 -43.69 3.71
N LEU A 127 -18.61 -44.99 3.56
CA LEU A 127 -19.50 -45.84 2.76
C LEU A 127 -20.80 -46.04 3.56
N LEU A 128 -21.97 -45.86 2.93
CA LEU A 128 -23.31 -45.89 3.56
C LEU A 128 -23.53 -47.04 4.56
N GLY A 129 -22.91 -48.21 4.35
CA GLY A 129 -23.02 -49.36 5.24
C GLY A 129 -22.34 -49.23 6.61
N HIS A 130 -21.48 -48.23 6.82
CA HIS A 130 -20.71 -48.03 8.06
C HIS A 130 -21.20 -46.89 8.95
N LEU A 131 -22.21 -46.12 8.51
CA LEU A 131 -22.83 -45.03 9.25
C LEU A 131 -23.35 -45.45 10.64
N MET A 132 -23.99 -46.62 10.73
CA MET A 132 -24.49 -47.15 12.01
C MET A 132 -23.37 -47.53 12.98
N GLY A 133 -22.21 -48.00 12.47
CA GLY A 133 -21.04 -48.33 13.28
C GLY A 133 -20.32 -47.08 13.80
N LEU A 134 -20.25 -46.02 12.99
CA LEU A 134 -19.74 -44.71 13.38
C LEU A 134 -20.60 -44.06 14.47
N ALA A 135 -21.92 -44.06 14.31
CA ALA A 135 -22.84 -43.49 15.30
C ALA A 135 -22.76 -44.20 16.66
N ARG A 136 -22.41 -45.49 16.67
CA ARG A 136 -22.18 -46.28 17.90
C ARG A 136 -20.74 -46.24 18.40
N GLN A 137 -19.86 -45.46 17.78
CA GLN A 137 -18.42 -45.39 18.08
C GLN A 137 -17.75 -46.78 18.12
N ASP A 138 -18.15 -47.69 17.22
CA ASP A 138 -17.56 -49.01 17.15
C ASP A 138 -16.06 -48.89 16.76
N PRO A 139 -15.12 -49.36 17.62
CA PRO A 139 -13.68 -49.23 17.36
C PRO A 139 -13.21 -49.98 16.10
N THR A 140 -13.96 -50.98 15.62
CA THR A 140 -13.62 -51.71 14.38
C THR A 140 -13.91 -50.91 13.11
N VAL A 141 -14.84 -49.96 13.20
CA VAL A 141 -15.26 -49.08 12.11
C VAL A 141 -14.55 -47.73 12.20
N THR A 142 -14.54 -47.10 13.39
CA THR A 142 -13.94 -45.78 13.61
C THR A 142 -12.43 -45.72 13.35
N ARG A 143 -11.69 -46.82 13.59
CA ARG A 143 -10.26 -46.91 13.23
C ARG A 143 -9.98 -46.85 11.72
N ARG A 144 -10.99 -47.08 10.88
CA ARG A 144 -10.85 -47.05 9.42
C ARG A 144 -11.10 -45.66 8.83
N TYR A 145 -11.65 -44.74 9.63
CA TYR A 145 -12.01 -43.39 9.20
C TYR A 145 -11.14 -42.36 9.89
N TYR A 146 -10.17 -41.85 9.16
CA TYR A 146 -9.23 -40.83 9.59
C TYR A 146 -8.90 -39.94 8.41
N TYR A 147 -8.33 -38.77 8.69
CA TYR A 147 -7.79 -37.89 7.65
C TYR A 147 -6.28 -38.12 7.57
N SER A 148 -5.78 -38.25 6.35
CA SER A 148 -4.36 -38.38 6.06
C SER A 148 -4.04 -37.48 4.86
N ILE A 149 -3.20 -36.48 5.07
CA ILE A 149 -2.80 -35.49 4.06
C ILE A 149 -1.29 -35.63 3.89
N LYS A 150 -0.83 -35.90 2.67
CA LYS A 150 0.61 -36.02 2.36
C LYS A 150 1.23 -34.72 1.89
N ASP A 151 0.44 -33.83 1.29
CA ASP A 151 0.93 -32.59 0.69
C ASP A 151 -0.16 -31.52 0.72
N ILE A 152 0.25 -30.30 1.05
CA ILE A 152 -0.55 -29.08 0.94
C ILE A 152 0.32 -28.07 0.20
N SER A 153 -0.12 -27.67 -0.98
CA SER A 153 0.55 -26.67 -1.81
C SER A 153 -0.32 -25.44 -1.91
N ILE A 154 0.26 -24.27 -1.63
CA ILE A 154 -0.44 -23.00 -1.66
C ILE A 154 0.28 -22.11 -2.65
N GLY A 155 -0.41 -21.79 -3.74
CA GLY A 155 0.07 -20.89 -4.76
C GLY A 155 -0.36 -19.47 -4.44
N GLY A 156 0.59 -18.55 -4.38
CA GLY A 156 0.33 -17.15 -4.14
C GLY A 156 1.55 -16.27 -4.37
N ARG A 157 1.39 -14.98 -4.11
CA ARG A 157 2.47 -13.98 -4.16
C ARG A 157 2.34 -13.01 -3.01
N CYS A 158 3.46 -12.43 -2.60
CA CYS A 158 3.48 -11.39 -1.57
C CYS A 158 2.70 -10.14 -2.04
N VAL A 159 2.06 -9.48 -1.09
CA VAL A 159 1.37 -8.19 -1.32
C VAL A 159 2.42 -7.09 -1.28
N CYS A 160 2.96 -6.72 -2.44
CA CYS A 160 3.93 -5.62 -2.58
C CYS A 160 3.43 -4.50 -3.51
N ASN A 161 2.13 -4.49 -3.80
CA ASN A 161 1.46 -3.50 -4.67
C ASN A 161 2.12 -3.31 -6.06
N GLY A 162 2.85 -4.32 -6.55
CA GLY A 162 3.59 -4.28 -7.81
C GLY A 162 4.90 -3.47 -7.76
N HIS A 163 5.36 -3.09 -6.58
CA HIS A 163 6.63 -2.39 -6.37
C HIS A 163 7.70 -3.28 -5.70
N ALA A 164 7.56 -4.60 -5.74
CA ALA A 164 8.66 -5.51 -5.39
C ALA A 164 8.49 -6.85 -6.10
N ASP A 165 9.62 -7.45 -6.49
CA ASP A 165 9.66 -8.80 -7.06
C ASP A 165 9.82 -9.88 -5.99
N THR A 166 10.41 -9.52 -4.83
CA THR A 166 10.69 -10.45 -3.73
C THR A 166 10.26 -9.86 -2.38
N CYS A 167 10.12 -10.77 -1.42
CA CYS A 167 9.66 -10.48 -0.06
C CYS A 167 10.46 -11.32 0.95
N ASP A 168 11.77 -11.19 0.88
CA ASP A 168 12.75 -11.98 1.63
C ASP A 168 13.56 -11.14 2.62
N THR A 169 13.23 -9.85 2.76
CA THR A 169 13.92 -8.95 3.68
C THR A 169 13.37 -9.09 5.11
N PRO A 170 14.24 -9.26 6.13
CA PRO A 170 13.80 -9.28 7.52
C PRO A 170 13.32 -7.91 7.96
N GLY A 171 12.07 -7.83 8.40
CA GLY A 171 11.47 -6.66 9.00
C GLY A 171 11.72 -6.54 10.50
N PRO A 172 11.17 -5.50 11.17
CA PRO A 172 11.42 -5.20 12.58
C PRO A 172 11.00 -6.30 13.56
N ASP A 173 10.02 -7.12 13.18
CA ASP A 173 9.43 -8.18 14.03
C ASP A 173 9.83 -9.60 13.59
N ASP A 174 11.01 -9.76 12.95
CA ASP A 174 11.46 -10.99 12.27
C ASP A 174 10.52 -11.46 11.13
N ARG A 175 9.50 -10.65 10.80
CA ARG A 175 8.58 -10.89 9.68
C ARG A 175 9.24 -10.53 8.36
N LEU A 176 8.99 -11.34 7.33
CA LEU A 176 9.47 -11.02 5.98
C LEU A 176 8.64 -9.87 5.40
N ILE A 177 9.32 -8.88 4.81
CA ILE A 177 8.70 -7.74 4.15
C ILE A 177 9.12 -7.67 2.68
N CYS A 178 8.43 -6.84 1.91
CA CYS A 178 8.75 -6.61 0.51
C CYS A 178 10.08 -5.88 0.33
N THR A 179 10.87 -6.32 -0.64
CA THR A 179 12.09 -5.62 -1.07
C THR A 179 11.69 -4.51 -2.06
N CYS A 180 11.21 -3.39 -1.53
CA CYS A 180 10.57 -2.35 -2.33
C CYS A 180 11.50 -1.69 -3.37
N SER A 181 10.91 -1.37 -4.52
CA SER A 181 11.46 -0.66 -5.68
C SER A 181 10.58 0.56 -6.01
N HIS A 182 10.81 1.22 -7.15
CA HIS A 182 9.98 2.36 -7.60
C HIS A 182 9.88 3.52 -6.59
N ASN A 183 10.92 3.69 -5.75
CA ASN A 183 10.97 4.65 -4.64
C ASN A 183 9.81 4.52 -3.64
N THR A 184 9.30 3.31 -3.47
CA THR A 184 8.30 2.98 -2.47
C THR A 184 8.95 2.38 -1.22
N CYS A 185 8.28 2.57 -0.10
CA CYS A 185 8.70 2.18 1.23
C CYS A 185 7.50 1.55 1.97
N GLY A 186 7.74 0.97 3.15
CA GLY A 186 6.73 0.23 3.91
C GLY A 186 6.93 -1.28 3.81
N SER A 187 6.12 -2.05 4.55
CA SER A 187 6.25 -3.51 4.55
C SER A 187 5.68 -4.16 3.29
N GLU A 188 4.74 -3.47 2.64
CA GLU A 188 3.99 -3.88 1.44
C GLU A 188 4.22 -2.90 0.28
N CYS A 189 5.19 -2.00 0.41
CA CYS A 189 5.47 -0.92 -0.54
C CYS A 189 4.27 0.03 -0.75
N GLU A 190 3.54 0.27 0.33
CA GLU A 190 2.26 0.98 0.39
C GLU A 190 2.38 2.50 0.56
N ILE A 191 3.62 3.02 0.69
CA ILE A 191 3.90 4.45 0.78
C ILE A 191 5.07 4.82 -0.14
N CYS A 192 5.15 6.09 -0.53
CA CYS A 192 6.36 6.62 -1.14
C CYS A 192 7.44 6.84 -0.08
N CYS A 193 8.71 6.67 -0.46
CA CYS A 193 9.83 6.98 0.42
C CYS A 193 9.93 8.49 0.70
N PRO A 194 10.55 8.90 1.83
CA PRO A 194 10.83 10.30 2.13
C PRO A 194 11.58 10.99 0.98
N GLY A 195 11.19 12.21 0.64
CA GLY A 195 11.71 12.94 -0.52
C GLY A 195 11.10 12.55 -1.88
N PHE A 196 10.33 11.45 -1.98
CA PHE A 196 9.70 10.95 -3.21
C PHE A 196 8.19 11.13 -3.24
N VAL A 197 7.72 12.21 -2.64
CA VAL A 197 6.29 12.48 -2.45
C VAL A 197 5.80 13.62 -3.34
N GLN A 198 6.36 13.78 -4.55
CA GLN A 198 5.88 14.79 -5.50
C GLN A 198 4.43 14.50 -5.92
N LYS A 199 4.07 13.22 -6.04
CA LYS A 199 2.72 12.76 -6.41
C LYS A 199 2.18 11.79 -5.38
N LYS A 200 0.85 11.65 -5.33
CA LYS A 200 0.19 10.68 -4.47
C LYS A 200 0.53 9.26 -4.92
N TRP A 201 0.92 8.42 -3.96
CA TRP A 201 1.20 6.99 -4.16
C TRP A 201 0.04 6.27 -4.85
N LYS A 202 0.38 5.32 -5.73
CA LYS A 202 -0.56 4.42 -6.41
C LYS A 202 0.13 3.06 -6.62
N PRO A 203 -0.62 1.95 -6.59
CA PRO A 203 -0.07 0.63 -6.90
C PRO A 203 0.37 0.58 -8.37
N ALA A 204 1.37 -0.24 -8.69
CA ALA A 204 1.78 -0.47 -10.07
C ALA A 204 0.70 -1.23 -10.84
N THR A 205 0.55 -0.89 -12.12
CA THR A 205 -0.37 -1.55 -13.06
C THR A 205 0.42 -2.24 -14.17
N LEU A 206 -0.28 -2.87 -15.12
CA LEU A 206 0.37 -3.43 -16.31
C LEU A 206 0.87 -2.36 -17.27
N GLU A 207 0.32 -1.15 -17.20
CA GLU A 207 0.61 -0.06 -18.13
C GLU A 207 1.59 0.96 -17.54
N ASP A 208 1.56 1.14 -16.23
CA ASP A 208 2.34 2.16 -15.52
C ASP A 208 2.91 1.58 -14.22
N SER A 209 4.21 1.77 -13.98
CA SER A 209 4.87 1.37 -12.72
C SER A 209 4.41 2.23 -11.54
N ASN A 210 3.81 3.40 -11.80
CA ASN A 210 3.39 4.39 -10.80
C ASN A 210 4.50 4.66 -9.79
N GLU A 211 5.73 4.81 -10.28
CA GLU A 211 6.87 5.07 -9.41
C GLU A 211 6.74 6.42 -8.69
N CYS A 212 7.18 6.43 -7.44
CA CYS A 212 7.17 7.63 -6.63
C CYS A 212 8.24 8.60 -7.14
N GLU A 213 7.80 9.83 -7.41
CA GLU A 213 8.62 10.87 -8.03
C GLU A 213 9.27 11.77 -6.96
N PRO A 214 10.59 12.05 -7.05
CA PRO A 214 11.27 12.95 -6.14
C PRO A 214 10.71 14.37 -6.21
N CYS A 215 10.63 15.06 -5.08
CA CYS A 215 10.31 16.48 -5.06
C CYS A 215 11.42 17.30 -5.69
N ASN A 216 11.05 18.37 -6.38
CA ASN A 216 12.01 19.34 -6.88
C ASN A 216 12.21 20.46 -5.85
N CYS A 217 13.33 20.44 -5.14
CA CYS A 217 13.65 21.48 -4.16
C CYS A 217 14.84 22.36 -4.57
N HIS A 218 15.16 22.41 -5.87
CA HIS A 218 16.33 23.13 -6.41
C HIS A 218 17.64 22.89 -5.63
N GLU A 219 17.89 21.65 -5.20
CA GLU A 219 19.07 21.29 -4.37
C GLU A 219 19.20 22.05 -3.04
N HIS A 220 18.10 22.65 -2.56
CA HIS A 220 18.06 23.38 -1.29
C HIS A 220 17.32 22.61 -0.19
N SER A 221 16.68 21.51 -0.53
CA SER A 221 16.24 20.49 0.42
C SER A 221 16.29 19.12 -0.25
N SER A 222 16.30 18.07 0.58
CA SER A 222 16.19 16.68 0.13
C SER A 222 14.94 15.99 0.69
N ASP A 223 14.15 16.72 1.50
CA ASP A 223 12.96 16.20 2.14
C ASP A 223 11.76 17.09 1.83
N CYS A 224 10.59 16.48 1.79
CA CYS A 224 9.35 17.13 1.41
C CYS A 224 8.14 16.33 1.91
N TYR A 225 6.99 16.99 1.97
CA TYR A 225 5.70 16.35 2.20
C TYR A 225 4.76 16.60 1.03
N TYR A 226 3.78 15.72 0.84
CA TYR A 226 2.74 15.91 -0.17
C TYR A 226 1.59 16.74 0.39
N ASP A 227 1.19 17.79 -0.33
CA ASP A 227 0.03 18.62 -0.04
C ASP A 227 -1.00 18.57 -1.19
N GLU A 228 -2.24 18.22 -0.85
CA GLU A 228 -3.30 18.07 -1.85
C GLU A 228 -3.77 19.42 -2.43
N GLU A 229 -3.75 20.50 -1.66
CA GLU A 229 -4.16 21.82 -2.14
C GLU A 229 -3.11 22.39 -3.09
N VAL A 230 -1.82 22.22 -2.77
CA VAL A 230 -0.70 22.58 -3.66
C VAL A 230 -0.81 21.84 -5.00
N SER A 231 -1.12 20.55 -4.96
CA SER A 231 -1.36 19.72 -6.15
C SER A 231 -2.55 20.22 -6.98
N ARG A 232 -3.69 20.46 -6.32
CA ARG A 232 -4.91 20.93 -6.97
C ARG A 232 -4.73 22.30 -7.62
N ASN A 233 -3.95 23.18 -6.99
CA ASN A 233 -3.69 24.53 -7.44
C ASN A 233 -2.48 24.64 -8.39
N ARG A 234 -1.79 23.52 -8.69
CA ARG A 234 -0.58 23.47 -9.54
C ARG A 234 0.51 24.44 -9.07
N LEU A 235 0.86 24.33 -7.80
CA LEU A 235 1.84 25.21 -7.16
C LEU A 235 3.21 24.55 -6.97
N SER A 236 3.31 23.22 -7.07
CA SER A 236 4.58 22.50 -6.97
C SER A 236 5.13 22.19 -8.36
N LEU A 237 6.41 22.50 -8.56
CA LEU A 237 7.18 22.15 -9.74
C LEU A 237 7.72 20.71 -9.64
N ASP A 238 7.57 19.94 -10.71
CA ASP A 238 8.10 18.59 -10.83
C ASP A 238 9.56 18.61 -11.33
N ILE A 239 10.25 17.46 -11.36
CA ILE A 239 11.64 17.39 -11.85
C ILE A 239 11.77 17.59 -13.37
N SER A 240 10.67 17.55 -14.10
CA SER A 240 10.60 17.85 -15.54
C SER A 240 10.31 19.33 -15.83
N GLY A 241 10.20 20.18 -14.80
CA GLY A 241 9.89 21.60 -14.93
C GLY A 241 8.43 21.89 -15.25
N ARG A 242 7.50 20.99 -14.92
CA ARG A 242 6.04 21.19 -15.05
C ARG A 242 5.41 21.39 -13.68
N TYR A 243 4.41 22.25 -13.59
CA TYR A 243 3.62 22.40 -12.37
C TYR A 243 2.60 21.26 -12.25
N ASP A 244 3.10 20.09 -11.82
CA ASP A 244 2.36 18.85 -11.67
C ASP A 244 2.77 18.15 -10.36
N GLY A 245 1.80 17.74 -9.56
CA GLY A 245 2.04 17.21 -8.22
C GLY A 245 1.97 18.26 -7.10
N GLY A 246 2.19 17.81 -5.88
CA GLY A 246 1.97 18.56 -4.64
C GLY A 246 3.11 18.45 -3.64
N GLY A 247 4.33 18.13 -4.09
CA GLY A 247 5.49 18.10 -3.20
C GLY A 247 5.81 19.50 -2.66
N VAL A 248 5.93 19.62 -1.34
CA VAL A 248 6.33 20.85 -0.64
C VAL A 248 7.60 20.56 0.12
N CYS A 249 8.66 21.28 -0.23
CA CYS A 249 9.97 21.14 0.40
C CYS A 249 9.94 21.60 1.86
N ILE A 250 10.67 20.90 2.71
CA ILE A 250 10.83 21.28 4.12
C ILE A 250 12.26 21.74 4.39
N ASP A 251 12.41 22.64 5.37
CA ASP A 251 13.72 23.16 5.80
C ASP A 251 14.60 23.61 4.63
N CYS A 252 14.07 24.47 3.75
CA CYS A 252 14.82 25.06 2.64
C CYS A 252 16.12 25.71 3.15
N GLN A 253 17.25 25.22 2.66
CA GLN A 253 18.58 25.70 3.00
C GLN A 253 18.97 26.91 2.15
N HIS A 254 20.15 27.48 2.39
CA HIS A 254 20.70 28.59 1.59
C HIS A 254 19.85 29.87 1.59
N ASN A 255 19.08 30.10 2.66
CA ASN A 255 18.15 31.23 2.84
C ASN A 255 17.11 31.31 1.72
N THR A 256 16.67 30.13 1.25
CA THR A 256 15.61 30.00 0.26
C THR A 256 14.27 29.66 0.92
N ALA A 257 13.19 29.95 0.23
CA ALA A 257 11.82 29.75 0.68
C ALA A 257 10.91 29.43 -0.50
N GLY A 258 9.63 29.13 -0.23
CA GLY A 258 8.65 28.75 -1.25
C GLY A 258 8.36 27.25 -1.27
N VAL A 259 7.53 26.82 -2.22
CA VAL A 259 7.09 25.41 -2.31
C VAL A 259 8.23 24.49 -2.74
N ASN A 260 9.08 24.98 -3.63
CA ASN A 260 10.20 24.28 -4.25
C ASN A 260 11.55 24.89 -3.83
N CYS A 261 11.57 25.74 -2.79
CA CYS A 261 12.73 26.55 -2.40
C CYS A 261 13.20 27.52 -3.51
N GLU A 262 12.25 28.06 -4.29
CA GLU A 262 12.48 28.89 -5.47
C GLU A 262 12.58 30.40 -5.19
N LEU A 263 12.23 30.82 -3.98
CA LEU A 263 12.25 32.20 -3.50
C LEU A 263 13.40 32.39 -2.50
N CYS A 264 13.72 33.64 -2.19
CA CYS A 264 14.58 33.97 -1.06
C CYS A 264 13.73 34.26 0.19
N GLU A 265 14.25 33.92 1.36
CA GLU A 265 13.65 34.32 2.64
C GLU A 265 13.63 35.84 2.80
N ASP A 266 12.76 36.34 3.71
CA ASP A 266 12.72 37.75 4.07
C ASP A 266 14.10 38.23 4.57
N GLY A 267 14.55 39.37 4.05
CA GLY A 267 15.91 39.88 4.30
C GLY A 267 16.96 39.35 3.33
N TYR A 268 16.56 38.57 2.32
CA TYR A 268 17.41 38.15 1.21
C TYR A 268 16.77 38.49 -0.15
N TYR A 269 17.60 38.63 -1.18
CA TYR A 269 17.16 38.85 -2.56
C TYR A 269 17.90 37.95 -3.54
N ARG A 270 17.28 37.70 -4.69
CA ARG A 270 17.79 36.79 -5.71
C ARG A 270 18.86 37.45 -6.57
N LEU A 271 20.01 36.79 -6.68
CA LEU A 271 21.08 37.15 -7.61
C LEU A 271 20.77 36.67 -9.04
N GLY A 272 20.45 37.60 -9.94
CA GLY A 272 20.02 37.29 -11.31
C GLY A 272 21.07 36.60 -12.20
N ASN A 273 22.33 36.56 -11.80
CA ASN A 273 23.42 35.88 -12.51
C ASN A 273 23.68 34.44 -12.04
N GLN A 274 22.99 33.98 -10.99
CA GLN A 274 23.14 32.63 -10.42
C GLN A 274 21.99 31.71 -10.86
N ALA A 275 22.31 30.42 -11.00
CA ALA A 275 21.30 29.37 -11.20
C ALA A 275 20.44 29.21 -9.92
N LEU A 276 19.22 28.71 -10.06
CA LEU A 276 18.32 28.49 -8.91
C LEU A 276 18.90 27.46 -7.94
N GLU A 277 19.67 26.51 -8.43
CA GLU A 277 20.27 25.42 -7.65
C GLU A 277 21.52 25.86 -6.89
N SER A 278 21.99 27.10 -7.12
CA SER A 278 23.22 27.59 -6.51
C SER A 278 23.05 27.83 -5.01
N PRO A 279 23.95 27.33 -4.14
CA PRO A 279 23.94 27.63 -2.70
C PRO A 279 24.06 29.13 -2.35
N SER A 280 24.43 29.96 -3.31
CA SER A 280 24.56 31.41 -3.16
C SER A 280 23.56 32.17 -4.04
N VAL A 281 22.40 31.57 -4.37
CA VAL A 281 21.35 32.21 -5.17
C VAL A 281 20.72 33.41 -4.43
N CYS A 282 20.67 33.36 -3.10
CA CYS A 282 20.12 34.40 -2.25
C CYS A 282 21.23 35.17 -1.52
N GLU A 283 21.25 36.50 -1.68
CA GLU A 283 22.16 37.40 -1.01
C GLU A 283 21.42 38.23 0.04
N ALA A 284 22.06 38.45 1.19
CA ALA A 284 21.46 39.24 2.28
C ALA A 284 21.28 40.70 1.85
N CYS A 285 20.17 41.31 2.25
CA CYS A 285 19.93 42.72 2.06
C CYS A 285 20.96 43.55 2.86
N ASP A 286 21.64 44.49 2.21
CA ASP A 286 22.53 45.45 2.86
C ASP A 286 21.79 46.76 3.17
N CYS A 287 20.81 46.68 4.08
CA CYS A 287 19.93 47.78 4.43
C CYS A 287 20.12 48.22 5.88
N ASP A 288 20.33 49.51 6.12
CA ASP A 288 20.44 50.05 7.48
C ASP A 288 19.07 49.96 8.20
N PRO A 289 18.96 49.22 9.33
CA PRO A 289 17.69 49.00 10.03
C PRO A 289 17.13 50.27 10.71
N TYR A 290 17.94 51.33 10.82
CA TYR A 290 17.48 52.63 11.31
C TYR A 290 16.63 53.35 10.25
N PHE A 291 17.00 53.26 8.97
CA PHE A 291 16.30 53.93 7.86
C PHE A 291 15.27 53.04 7.15
N SER A 292 15.44 51.72 7.23
CA SER A 292 14.63 50.71 6.55
C SER A 292 13.91 49.76 7.53
N THR A 293 13.13 48.83 6.99
CA THR A 293 12.58 47.68 7.73
C THR A 293 13.61 46.57 7.96
N GLY A 294 14.77 46.62 7.29
CA GLY A 294 15.75 45.53 7.21
C GLY A 294 15.52 44.59 6.03
N ASN A 295 14.36 44.66 5.36
CA ASN A 295 14.04 43.90 4.16
C ASN A 295 14.39 44.69 2.89
N CYS A 296 14.48 43.97 1.78
CA CYS A 296 14.68 44.53 0.46
C CYS A 296 13.83 43.83 -0.60
N ALA A 297 13.69 44.46 -1.76
CA ALA A 297 12.93 43.94 -2.87
C ALA A 297 13.54 42.62 -3.39
N PRO A 298 12.76 41.53 -3.57
CA PRO A 298 13.27 40.18 -3.82
C PRO A 298 14.14 39.98 -5.07
N ILE A 299 14.10 40.92 -6.02
CA ILE A 299 14.85 40.83 -7.29
C ILE A 299 15.93 41.91 -7.40
N THR A 300 15.65 43.12 -6.93
CA THR A 300 16.54 44.27 -7.12
C THR A 300 17.44 44.55 -5.92
N GLY A 301 17.15 43.98 -4.75
CA GLY A 301 17.86 44.29 -3.51
C GLY A 301 17.58 45.69 -2.95
N GLN A 302 16.63 46.45 -3.54
CA GLN A 302 16.29 47.79 -3.07
C GLN A 302 15.63 47.75 -1.68
N CYS A 303 16.15 48.53 -0.74
CA CYS A 303 15.68 48.54 0.64
C CYS A 303 14.24 49.05 0.78
N GLU A 304 13.48 48.42 1.67
CA GLU A 304 12.15 48.90 2.04
C GLU A 304 12.28 50.01 3.10
N CYS A 305 12.12 51.26 2.65
CA CYS A 305 12.32 52.42 3.51
C CYS A 305 11.18 52.64 4.50
N ARG A 306 11.53 53.09 5.71
CA ARG A 306 10.55 53.59 6.68
C ARG A 306 9.89 54.86 6.12
N PRO A 307 8.68 55.23 6.57
CA PRO A 307 7.88 56.29 5.93
C PRO A 307 8.55 57.65 5.72
N ARG A 308 9.57 58.00 6.52
CA ARG A 308 10.28 59.28 6.45
C ARG A 308 11.50 59.27 5.53
N PHE A 309 11.87 58.10 5.00
CA PHE A 309 13.07 57.89 4.19
C PHE A 309 12.68 57.39 2.79
N THR A 310 13.56 57.62 1.83
CA THR A 310 13.38 57.22 0.42
C THR A 310 14.74 56.95 -0.24
N GLY A 311 14.71 56.53 -1.50
CA GLY A 311 15.88 56.15 -2.29
C GLY A 311 16.18 54.64 -2.22
N PRO A 312 17.17 54.15 -3.00
CA PRO A 312 17.50 52.73 -3.07
C PRO A 312 17.95 52.11 -1.74
N ASP A 313 18.73 52.86 -0.96
CA ASP A 313 19.30 52.42 0.33
C ASP A 313 18.70 53.20 1.52
N CYS A 314 17.57 53.89 1.30
CA CYS A 314 16.91 54.73 2.30
C CYS A 314 17.76 55.90 2.84
N GLY A 315 18.76 56.33 2.05
CA GLY A 315 19.71 57.39 2.39
C GLY A 315 19.20 58.83 2.19
N GLU A 316 17.93 59.01 1.83
CA GLU A 316 17.33 60.33 1.56
C GLU A 316 16.04 60.53 2.37
N CYS A 317 15.68 61.77 2.67
CA CYS A 317 14.40 62.07 3.31
C CYS A 317 13.26 62.00 2.28
N ASN A 318 12.14 61.38 2.67
CA ASN A 318 10.96 61.28 1.84
C ASN A 318 10.29 62.66 1.63
N GLU A 319 9.38 62.75 0.65
CA GLU A 319 8.70 64.00 0.32
C GLU A 319 8.03 64.61 1.55
N GLY A 320 8.37 65.87 1.85
CA GLY A 320 7.87 66.61 3.02
C GLY A 320 8.75 66.55 4.28
N TYR A 321 9.84 65.78 4.28
CA TYR A 321 10.81 65.69 5.38
C TYR A 321 12.16 66.32 5.02
N TYR A 322 12.94 66.74 6.02
CA TYR A 322 14.26 67.37 5.81
C TYR A 322 15.27 67.08 6.95
N ASP A 323 16.54 67.42 6.74
CA ASP A 323 17.67 67.17 7.66
C ASP A 323 17.99 65.67 7.92
N PHE A 324 18.44 64.94 6.89
CA PHE A 324 19.00 63.59 7.03
C PHE A 324 20.21 63.58 7.99
N PRO A 325 20.38 62.59 8.90
CA PRO A 325 19.65 61.32 9.03
C PRO A 325 18.39 61.38 9.91
N THR A 326 18.00 62.54 10.41
CA THR A 326 16.84 62.65 11.32
C THR A 326 15.50 62.70 10.61
N CYS A 327 15.46 63.26 9.40
CA CYS A 327 14.26 63.42 8.55
C CYS A 327 13.04 63.85 9.37
N LYS A 328 13.08 65.11 9.83
CA LYS A 328 12.04 65.75 10.64
C LYS A 328 11.04 66.51 9.78
#